data_AF-A0A7K8TSF1-F1
#
_entry.id   AF-A0A7K8TSF1-F1
#
_cell.length_a   1.000
_cell.length_b   1.000
_cell.length_c   1.000
_cell.angle_alpha   90.00
_cell.angle_beta   90.00
_cell.angle_gamma   90.00
#
_symmetry.space_group_name_H-M   'P 1'
#
loop_
_entity.id
_entity.type
_entity.pdbx_description
1 polymer ?
#
loop_
_entity_poly.entity_id
_entity_poly.type
_entity_poly.pdbx_seq_one_letter_code
_entity_poly.pdbx_strand_id
1 'polypeptide(L)'
;VFIENKEANLVLRRQKRANSNRLEEVIPGNLQRECIEEICSFEEAREVFENTEKTVNGDQCDPNPCKNGAVCKDAVGSYVCWCPAGYQGRNCEIDFTCAIKNGGCKHFCRHDPPQKVVCSCAAGYRLHQDGKSCEPTVPYPCGRITAPEVKSKLTRAINTFEHWNITTDDHDDAHDEVFDNITETSTAATTKITPIIKIGTRVVGGSDSMRGEVPWQVYLVDSNGLGFCGASIINEKWVVTAAHCLQPGDNVTAVAGEYNTREEDNTEQRRKVVKILPHPTYNAMINKHHNDIALLELDRPLSFNSYVTPICIGSREFTNALLKHGTGTVSGWGRTLFRGQPATILQILKVPFVDRPTCLKSTSTTILHNMFCAGYSAGGSDTCGGDSGGPYTTEIEGTWFLTGITSWGEECAKPGKYGVYTRVSKYVKWIKEITRLT
;
A
#
# COMPACT_ATOMS: atom_id res chain seq x y z
N VAL A 1 -10.85 -7.14 -67.85
CA VAL A 1 -10.12 -7.19 -66.57
C VAL A 1 -9.69 -5.77 -66.28
N PHE A 2 -10.39 -5.08 -65.37
CA PHE A 2 -10.01 -3.73 -64.95
C PHE A 2 -9.20 -3.87 -63.68
N ILE A 3 -7.93 -3.50 -63.76
CA ILE A 3 -6.98 -3.48 -62.62
C ILE A 3 -7.13 -2.12 -61.94
N GLU A 4 -7.12 -2.08 -60.60
CA GLU A 4 -7.17 -0.82 -59.86
C GLU A 4 -5.95 0.06 -60.14
N ASN A 5 -6.15 1.39 -60.12
CA ASN A 5 -5.19 2.39 -60.60
C ASN A 5 -3.80 2.31 -59.93
N LYS A 6 -3.72 1.79 -58.69
CA LYS A 6 -2.45 1.60 -57.97
C LYS A 6 -1.62 0.41 -58.47
N GLU A 7 -2.27 -0.64 -58.97
CA GLU A 7 -1.58 -1.85 -59.46
C GLU A 7 -1.12 -1.72 -60.93
N ALA A 8 -1.75 -0.83 -61.72
CA ALA A 8 -1.37 -0.59 -63.10
C ALA A 8 0.04 0.02 -63.25
N ASN A 9 0.49 0.82 -62.27
CA ASN A 9 1.79 1.49 -62.28
C ASN A 9 2.98 0.55 -62.02
N LEU A 10 2.74 -0.67 -61.54
CA LEU A 10 3.80 -1.68 -61.34
C LEU A 10 4.07 -2.54 -62.57
N VAL A 11 3.08 -2.69 -63.47
CA VAL A 11 3.15 -3.62 -64.62
C VAL A 11 3.53 -2.90 -65.92
N LEU A 12 3.16 -1.63 -66.06
CA LEU A 12 3.54 -0.80 -67.22
C LEU A 12 4.58 0.22 -66.78
N ARG A 13 5.88 -0.05 -67.02
CA ARG A 13 6.90 1.01 -66.99
C ARG A 13 6.61 1.99 -68.12
N ARG A 14 5.79 3.01 -67.86
CA ARG A 14 5.77 4.22 -68.70
C ARG A 14 7.15 4.85 -68.59
N GLN A 15 7.81 5.08 -69.73
CA GLN A 15 8.95 5.99 -69.76
C GLN A 15 8.49 7.35 -69.23
N LYS A 16 9.25 7.97 -68.32
CA LYS A 16 9.02 9.34 -67.85
C LYS A 16 8.74 10.21 -69.09
N ARG A 17 7.67 11.00 -69.10
CA ARG A 17 7.40 11.90 -70.23
C ARG A 17 8.52 12.94 -70.39
N ALA A 18 9.17 13.29 -69.28
CA ALA A 18 10.24 14.27 -69.24
C ALA A 18 11.54 13.59 -68.79
N ASN A 19 12.36 13.32 -69.81
CA ASN A 19 13.81 13.08 -69.70
C ASN A 19 14.43 13.29 -71.09
N SER A 20 13.85 14.20 -71.89
CA SER A 20 14.17 14.31 -73.32
C SER A 20 14.86 15.60 -73.71
N ASN A 21 14.97 16.63 -72.86
CA ASN A 21 15.69 17.86 -73.23
C ASN A 21 16.24 18.69 -72.05
N ARG A 22 17.33 19.40 -72.35
CA ARG A 22 18.30 20.08 -71.48
C ARG A 22 17.82 21.35 -70.73
N LEU A 23 16.51 21.52 -70.50
CA LEU A 23 15.90 22.76 -69.99
C LEU A 23 14.82 22.53 -68.89
N GLU A 24 14.75 21.33 -68.32
CA GLU A 24 13.72 20.92 -67.35
C GLU A 24 13.73 21.78 -66.06
N GLU A 25 14.90 22.25 -65.63
CA GLU A 25 15.11 23.11 -64.44
C GLU A 25 14.52 24.54 -64.56
N VAL A 26 13.93 24.90 -65.71
CA VAL A 26 13.33 26.24 -65.93
C VAL A 26 11.82 26.23 -65.65
N ILE A 27 11.21 25.06 -65.46
CA ILE A 27 9.76 24.91 -65.25
C ILE A 27 9.50 24.73 -63.75
N PRO A 28 8.55 25.48 -63.13
CA PRO A 28 8.19 25.27 -61.73
C PRO A 28 7.61 23.87 -61.50
N GLY A 29 8.11 23.16 -60.49
CA GLY A 29 7.70 21.80 -60.15
C GLY A 29 6.19 21.68 -59.90
N ASN A 30 5.60 20.55 -60.32
CA ASN A 30 4.16 20.30 -60.19
C ASN A 30 3.85 18.96 -59.52
N LEU A 31 3.24 18.99 -58.32
CA LEU A 31 2.93 17.81 -57.50
C LEU A 31 2.17 16.70 -58.27
N GLN A 32 1.12 17.09 -58.98
CA GLN A 32 0.25 16.16 -59.69
C GLN A 32 1.03 15.46 -60.82
N ARG A 33 1.86 16.22 -61.53
CA ARG A 33 2.61 15.73 -62.68
C ARG A 33 3.81 14.87 -62.30
N GLU A 34 4.57 15.28 -61.29
CA GLU A 34 5.89 14.69 -61.02
C GLU A 34 5.86 13.58 -59.98
N CYS A 35 5.00 13.68 -58.95
CA CYS A 35 4.99 12.72 -57.83
C CYS A 35 3.70 11.88 -57.72
N ILE A 36 2.60 12.28 -58.38
CA ILE A 36 1.32 11.53 -58.35
C ILE A 36 1.13 10.72 -59.63
N GLU A 37 1.36 11.33 -60.80
CA GLU A 37 1.28 10.65 -62.09
C GLU A 37 2.58 9.89 -62.44
N GLU A 38 3.72 10.31 -61.87
CA GLU A 38 5.04 9.71 -62.03
C GLU A 38 5.72 9.46 -60.67
N ILE A 39 6.79 8.66 -60.65
CA ILE A 39 7.64 8.49 -59.46
C ILE A 39 8.69 9.59 -59.48
N CYS A 40 8.64 10.50 -58.51
CA CYS A 40 9.62 11.57 -58.34
C CYS A 40 10.79 11.19 -57.43
N SER A 41 11.92 11.84 -57.66
CA SER A 41 13.10 11.87 -56.79
C SER A 41 12.90 12.84 -55.62
N PHE A 42 13.75 12.71 -54.61
CA PHE A 42 13.71 13.58 -53.44
C PHE A 42 13.88 15.07 -53.79
N GLU A 43 14.71 15.36 -54.80
CA GLU A 43 14.97 16.74 -55.23
C GLU A 43 13.75 17.34 -55.97
N GLU A 44 13.09 16.56 -56.84
CA GLU A 44 11.83 16.95 -57.50
C GLU A 44 10.70 17.19 -56.46
N ALA A 45 10.59 16.34 -55.43
CA ALA A 45 9.61 16.54 -54.36
C ALA A 45 9.90 17.81 -53.51
N ARG A 46 11.18 18.18 -53.36
CA ARG A 46 11.62 19.38 -52.63
C ARG A 46 11.31 20.66 -53.40
N GLU A 47 11.34 20.64 -54.72
CA GLU A 47 11.00 21.79 -55.57
C GLU A 47 9.50 22.12 -55.54
N VAL A 48 8.64 21.11 -55.35
CA VAL A 48 7.18 21.28 -55.26
C VAL A 48 6.74 21.86 -53.90
N PHE A 49 7.44 21.49 -52.83
CA PHE A 49 7.13 21.93 -51.48
C PHE A 49 8.29 22.76 -50.94
N GLU A 50 8.22 24.09 -51.08
CA GLU A 50 9.23 25.07 -50.61
C GLU A 50 9.57 25.02 -49.10
N ASN A 51 9.04 24.06 -48.32
CA ASN A 51 9.29 23.91 -46.89
C ASN A 51 9.66 22.47 -46.53
N THR A 52 10.85 22.30 -45.94
CA THR A 52 11.45 21.05 -45.44
C THR A 52 10.64 20.34 -44.35
N GLU A 53 9.64 20.99 -43.75
CA GLU A 53 8.77 20.38 -42.74
C GLU A 53 7.67 19.47 -43.34
N LYS A 54 7.39 19.57 -44.65
CA LYS A 54 6.36 18.76 -45.33
C LYS A 54 6.88 17.50 -46.04
N THR A 55 8.19 17.23 -46.01
CA THR A 55 8.83 16.10 -46.71
C THR A 55 9.15 14.89 -45.82
N VAL A 56 8.83 14.92 -44.51
CA VAL A 56 8.97 13.74 -43.63
C VAL A 56 7.63 13.02 -43.51
N ASN A 57 7.30 12.22 -44.53
CA ASN A 57 6.14 11.33 -44.54
C ASN A 57 6.60 9.86 -44.48
N GLY A 58 7.39 9.51 -43.47
CA GLY A 58 7.70 8.11 -43.15
C GLY A 58 6.72 7.59 -42.10
N ASP A 59 6.35 6.31 -42.15
CA ASP A 59 5.46 5.69 -41.16
C ASP A 59 6.18 5.65 -39.79
N GLN A 60 5.75 6.48 -38.84
CA GLN A 60 6.32 6.50 -37.49
C GLN A 60 5.89 5.29 -36.64
N CYS A 61 5.04 4.41 -37.17
CA CYS A 61 4.70 3.12 -36.57
C CYS A 61 5.60 1.97 -37.02
N ASP A 62 6.66 2.21 -37.81
CA ASP A 62 7.66 1.19 -38.17
C ASP A 62 9.09 1.62 -37.75
N PRO A 63 9.70 0.97 -36.73
CA PRO A 63 9.17 -0.15 -35.93
C PRO A 63 8.11 0.32 -34.93
N ASN A 64 7.12 -0.54 -34.63
CA ASN A 64 6.00 -0.19 -33.74
C ASN A 64 6.49 0.30 -32.36
N PRO A 65 6.31 1.60 -32.04
CA PRO A 65 6.79 2.17 -30.78
C PRO A 65 5.90 1.79 -29.60
N CYS A 66 4.64 1.41 -29.84
CA CYS A 66 3.65 1.13 -28.82
C CYS A 66 3.90 -0.23 -28.14
N LYS A 67 3.73 -0.27 -26.81
CA LYS A 67 3.98 -1.42 -25.93
C LYS A 67 2.66 -2.03 -25.46
N ASN A 68 2.75 -3.20 -24.81
CA ASN A 68 1.65 -3.85 -24.11
C ASN A 68 0.39 -4.11 -24.98
N GLY A 69 0.59 -4.45 -26.26
CA GLY A 69 -0.51 -4.75 -27.18
C GLY A 69 -1.27 -3.53 -27.71
N ALA A 70 -0.71 -2.33 -27.55
CA ALA A 70 -1.30 -1.09 -28.05
C ALA A 70 -1.26 -0.95 -29.57
N VAL A 71 -2.29 -0.28 -30.11
CA VAL A 71 -2.42 -0.03 -31.55
C VAL A 71 -1.75 1.29 -31.91
N CYS A 72 -0.75 1.25 -32.80
CA CYS A 72 -0.09 2.46 -33.30
C CYS A 72 -0.88 3.07 -34.46
N LYS A 73 -1.03 4.40 -34.47
CA LYS A 73 -1.51 5.18 -35.61
C LYS A 73 -0.49 6.25 -35.99
N ASP A 74 -0.10 6.25 -37.24
CA ASP A 74 0.78 7.26 -37.84
C ASP A 74 0.12 8.64 -37.86
N ALA A 75 0.90 9.71 -37.69
CA ALA A 75 0.45 11.10 -37.69
C ALA A 75 1.54 12.02 -38.28
N VAL A 76 1.20 13.22 -38.74
CA VAL A 76 2.19 14.10 -39.39
C VAL A 76 3.32 14.46 -38.41
N GLY A 77 4.51 13.90 -38.62
CA GLY A 77 5.71 14.12 -37.80
C GLY A 77 5.69 13.43 -36.42
N SER A 78 4.76 12.49 -36.16
CA SER A 78 4.66 11.78 -34.87
C SER A 78 3.78 10.54 -35.00
N TYR A 79 3.67 9.73 -33.95
CA TYR A 79 2.69 8.64 -33.85
C TYR A 79 1.77 8.84 -32.64
N VAL A 80 0.66 8.11 -32.62
CA VAL A 80 -0.28 8.02 -31.49
C VAL A 80 -0.48 6.55 -31.13
N CYS A 81 -0.20 6.19 -29.88
CA CYS A 81 -0.49 4.86 -29.35
C CYS A 81 -1.86 4.82 -28.68
N TRP A 82 -2.70 3.90 -29.13
CA TRP A 82 -4.01 3.61 -28.52
C TRP A 82 -3.82 2.52 -27.48
N CYS A 83 -3.65 2.95 -26.23
CA CYS A 83 -3.37 2.05 -25.12
C CYS A 83 -4.58 1.18 -24.79
N PRO A 84 -4.38 -0.15 -24.63
CA PRO A 84 -5.38 -0.99 -24.02
C PRO A 84 -5.62 -0.52 -22.59
N ALA A 85 -6.83 -0.78 -22.14
CA ALA A 85 -7.14 -1.20 -20.80
C ALA A 85 -6.00 -1.24 -19.76
N GLY A 86 -5.93 -0.25 -18.89
CA GLY A 86 -4.96 -0.27 -17.79
C GLY A 86 -3.53 0.07 -18.24
N TYR A 87 -3.32 0.65 -19.41
CA TYR A 87 -2.03 1.20 -19.82
C TYR A 87 -2.12 2.69 -20.19
N GLN A 88 -1.07 3.44 -19.90
CA GLN A 88 -0.89 4.86 -20.22
C GLN A 88 0.57 5.10 -20.64
N GLY A 89 0.89 6.33 -21.03
CA GLY A 89 2.21 6.71 -21.53
C GLY A 89 2.17 6.96 -23.03
N ARG A 90 3.23 7.58 -23.55
CA ARG A 90 3.31 7.89 -24.99
C ARG A 90 3.31 6.61 -25.82
N ASN A 91 3.89 5.54 -25.26
CA ASN A 91 4.05 4.24 -25.87
C ASN A 91 3.24 3.18 -25.13
N CYS A 92 2.29 3.54 -24.26
CA CYS A 92 1.53 2.59 -23.43
C CYS A 92 2.42 1.73 -22.51
N GLU A 93 3.56 2.27 -22.11
CA GLU A 93 4.58 1.62 -21.28
C GLU A 93 4.23 1.61 -19.78
N ILE A 94 3.25 2.41 -19.36
CA ILE A 94 2.86 2.59 -17.96
C ILE A 94 1.62 1.73 -17.67
N ASP A 95 1.74 0.70 -16.84
CA ASP A 95 0.60 -0.05 -16.30
C ASP A 95 -0.11 0.78 -15.20
N PHE A 96 -1.44 0.91 -15.31
CA PHE A 96 -2.32 1.74 -14.50
C PHE A 96 -3.51 0.92 -13.95
N THR A 97 -3.19 -0.18 -13.27
CA THR A 97 -4.14 -0.99 -12.49
C THR A 97 -3.97 -0.76 -10.99
N CYS A 98 -4.97 -1.10 -10.16
CA CYS A 98 -4.80 -1.06 -8.69
C CYS A 98 -3.69 -2.00 -8.17
N ALA A 99 -3.31 -3.01 -8.96
CA ALA A 99 -2.25 -3.95 -8.62
C ALA A 99 -0.85 -3.31 -8.70
N ILE A 100 -0.71 -2.26 -9.51
CA ILE A 100 0.55 -1.56 -9.73
C ILE A 100 0.46 -0.18 -9.09
N LYS A 101 1.35 0.11 -8.12
CA LYS A 101 1.41 1.39 -7.39
C LYS A 101 0.05 1.87 -6.87
N ASN A 102 -0.83 0.94 -6.46
CA ASN A 102 -2.20 1.25 -6.02
C ASN A 102 -3.02 2.07 -7.03
N GLY A 103 -2.79 1.92 -8.34
CA GLY A 103 -3.44 2.72 -9.38
C GLY A 103 -3.15 4.22 -9.25
N GLY A 104 -2.06 4.60 -8.59
CA GLY A 104 -1.72 5.98 -8.25
C GLY A 104 -2.63 6.62 -7.21
N CYS A 105 -3.52 5.87 -6.56
CA CYS A 105 -4.35 6.38 -5.49
C CYS A 105 -3.55 6.54 -4.19
N LYS A 106 -3.70 7.67 -3.51
CA LYS A 106 -3.01 7.90 -2.23
C LYS A 106 -3.49 6.98 -1.09
N HIS A 107 -4.78 6.64 -1.08
CA HIS A 107 -5.36 5.74 -0.08
C HIS A 107 -5.95 4.49 -0.75
N PHE A 108 -7.21 4.51 -1.15
CA PHE A 108 -7.88 3.30 -1.63
C PHE A 108 -8.05 3.33 -3.15
N CYS A 109 -7.83 2.19 -3.79
CA CYS A 109 -8.04 1.99 -5.21
C CYS A 109 -9.12 0.94 -5.45
N ARG A 110 -10.05 1.23 -6.37
CA ARG A 110 -11.04 0.26 -6.87
C ARG A 110 -11.08 0.31 -8.39
N HIS A 111 -11.25 -0.85 -9.02
CA HIS A 111 -11.56 -0.92 -10.43
C HIS A 111 -13.07 -0.77 -10.66
N ASP A 112 -13.45 0.15 -11.54
CA ASP A 112 -14.80 0.35 -12.03
C ASP A 112 -14.84 0.03 -13.54
N PRO A 113 -15.45 -1.09 -13.97
CA PRO A 113 -15.44 -1.52 -15.36
C PRO A 113 -16.00 -0.46 -16.32
N PRO A 114 -15.45 -0.31 -17.55
CA PRO A 114 -14.55 -1.26 -18.21
C PRO A 114 -13.06 -1.19 -17.84
N GLN A 115 -12.50 -0.09 -17.33
CA GLN A 115 -11.10 -0.01 -16.82
C GLN A 115 -10.82 1.22 -15.93
N LYS A 116 -11.84 1.89 -15.39
CA LYS A 116 -11.59 3.12 -14.65
C LYS A 116 -11.07 2.78 -13.25
N VAL A 117 -9.82 3.15 -12.97
CA VAL A 117 -9.34 3.23 -11.59
C VAL A 117 -10.07 4.38 -10.89
N VAL A 118 -10.72 4.07 -9.78
CA VAL A 118 -11.42 5.03 -8.93
C VAL A 118 -10.73 5.05 -7.57
N CYS A 119 -10.21 6.22 -7.21
CA CYS A 119 -9.61 6.44 -5.90
C CYS A 119 -10.64 6.90 -4.88
N SER A 120 -10.46 6.48 -3.63
CA SER A 120 -11.21 7.00 -2.49
C SER A 120 -10.31 7.15 -1.26
N CYS A 121 -10.78 7.89 -0.27
CA CYS A 121 -9.98 8.33 0.88
C CYS A 121 -10.49 7.77 2.20
N ALA A 122 -9.61 7.66 3.19
CA ALA A 122 -9.95 7.30 4.57
C ALA A 122 -10.78 8.39 5.28
N ALA A 123 -11.38 8.03 6.42
CA ALA A 123 -12.18 8.95 7.22
C ALA A 123 -11.38 10.21 7.64
N GLY A 124 -11.99 11.38 7.49
CA GLY A 124 -11.33 12.66 7.73
C GLY A 124 -10.50 13.18 6.55
N TYR A 125 -10.60 12.56 5.37
CA TYR A 125 -9.99 13.03 4.12
C TYR A 125 -11.03 13.16 3.00
N ARG A 126 -10.75 14.04 2.04
CA ARG A 126 -11.47 14.16 0.76
C ARG A 126 -10.55 13.91 -0.42
N LEU A 127 -11.11 13.40 -1.51
CA LEU A 127 -10.38 13.25 -2.76
C LEU A 127 -10.10 14.65 -3.33
N HIS A 128 -8.85 14.88 -3.72
CA HIS A 128 -8.41 16.09 -4.38
C HIS A 128 -8.92 16.13 -5.83
N GLN A 129 -8.81 17.30 -6.48
CA GLN A 129 -9.30 17.53 -7.83
C GLN A 129 -8.55 16.70 -8.89
N ASP A 130 -7.34 16.24 -8.58
CA ASP A 130 -6.58 15.31 -9.43
C ASP A 130 -7.17 13.89 -9.49
N GLY A 131 -8.18 13.60 -8.66
CA GLY A 131 -8.84 12.30 -8.59
C GLY A 131 -8.00 11.19 -7.95
N LYS A 132 -6.85 11.52 -7.32
CA LYS A 132 -5.87 10.55 -6.78
C LYS A 132 -5.40 10.88 -5.37
N SER A 133 -5.14 12.16 -5.10
CA SER A 133 -4.62 12.61 -3.81
C SER A 133 -5.73 12.71 -2.78
N CYS A 134 -5.36 12.52 -1.50
CA CYS A 134 -6.28 12.65 -0.38
C CYS A 134 -5.85 13.79 0.54
N GLU A 135 -6.74 14.75 0.73
CA GLU A 135 -6.52 15.95 1.54
C GLU A 135 -7.33 15.88 2.83
N PRO A 136 -6.73 16.18 3.99
CA PRO A 136 -7.46 16.26 5.27
C PRO A 136 -8.63 17.25 5.21
N THR A 137 -9.78 16.85 5.73
CA THR A 137 -10.96 17.72 5.90
C THR A 137 -11.18 18.15 7.35
N VAL A 138 -10.49 17.50 8.29
CA VAL A 138 -10.57 17.77 9.71
C VAL A 138 -9.17 18.05 10.28
N PRO A 139 -9.05 18.75 11.41
CA PRO A 139 -7.74 19.06 12.02
C PRO A 139 -6.94 17.82 12.42
N TYR A 140 -7.63 16.77 12.87
CA TYR A 140 -7.07 15.53 13.38
C TYR A 140 -7.64 14.34 12.59
N PRO A 141 -7.24 14.17 11.31
CA PRO A 141 -7.75 13.07 10.48
C PRO A 141 -7.13 11.75 10.95
N CYS A 142 -7.75 10.62 10.60
CA CYS A 142 -7.21 9.33 11.03
C CYS A 142 -5.78 9.12 10.53
N GLY A 143 -5.00 8.35 11.29
CA GLY A 143 -3.68 7.88 10.87
C GLY A 143 -2.66 8.98 10.65
N ARG A 144 -2.87 10.19 11.16
CA ARG A 144 -1.94 11.31 11.03
C ARG A 144 -1.38 11.74 12.36
N ILE A 145 -0.07 11.89 12.42
CA ILE A 145 0.64 12.41 13.58
C ILE A 145 0.73 13.93 13.45
N THR A 146 0.22 14.66 14.43
CA THR A 146 0.20 16.14 14.41
C THR A 146 0.95 16.79 15.58
N ALA A 147 1.45 15.97 16.52
CA ALA A 147 2.26 16.41 17.65
C ALA A 147 3.49 17.22 17.20
N PRO A 148 3.70 18.43 17.75
CA PRO A 148 4.81 19.29 17.34
C PRO A 148 6.18 18.68 17.58
N GLU A 149 6.33 17.88 18.62
CA GLU A 149 7.58 17.22 19.02
C GLU A 149 8.10 16.26 17.94
N VAL A 150 7.20 15.64 17.18
CA VAL A 150 7.51 14.58 16.21
C VAL A 150 7.79 15.15 14.81
N LYS A 151 7.50 16.42 14.56
CA LYS A 151 7.63 17.05 13.23
C LYS A 151 9.05 16.99 12.66
N SER A 152 10.08 16.98 13.52
CA SER A 152 11.48 16.88 13.10
C SER A 152 11.90 15.46 12.66
N LYS A 153 11.17 14.43 13.07
CA LYS A 153 11.48 13.00 12.80
C LYS A 153 10.77 12.47 11.54
N LEU A 154 9.64 13.07 11.16
CA LEU A 154 8.78 12.65 10.02
C LEU A 154 9.20 13.29 8.68
N THR A 155 10.48 13.24 8.32
CA THR A 155 10.98 13.88 7.09
C THR A 155 10.80 13.03 5.83
N ARG A 156 10.51 11.72 5.95
CA ARG A 156 10.28 10.81 4.82
C ARG A 156 9.28 9.70 5.18
N ALA A 157 8.42 9.32 4.23
CA ALA A 157 7.53 8.16 4.35
C ALA A 157 8.35 6.87 4.55
N ILE A 158 7.88 5.97 5.41
CA ILE A 158 8.54 4.69 5.71
C ILE A 158 8.29 3.72 4.56
N ASN A 159 7.04 3.65 4.10
CA ASN A 159 6.67 2.83 2.95
C ASN A 159 6.15 3.74 1.82
N THR A 160 6.43 3.34 0.58
CA THR A 160 5.95 3.98 -0.65
C THR A 160 5.34 2.94 -1.58
N PHE A 161 4.42 3.35 -2.45
CA PHE A 161 3.83 2.45 -3.45
C PHE A 161 4.80 2.04 -4.57
N GLU A 162 6.04 2.54 -4.59
CA GLU A 162 7.03 2.25 -5.64
C GLU A 162 7.34 0.75 -5.80
N HIS A 163 7.19 -0.03 -4.72
CA HIS A 163 7.46 -1.46 -4.70
C HIS A 163 6.19 -2.33 -4.73
N TRP A 164 5.00 -1.73 -4.90
CA TRP A 164 3.74 -2.47 -5.09
C TRP A 164 3.58 -2.87 -6.55
N ASN A 165 4.24 -3.95 -6.95
CA ASN A 165 3.98 -4.65 -8.20
C ASN A 165 3.38 -6.01 -7.86
N ILE A 166 2.05 -6.09 -7.80
CA ILE A 166 1.34 -7.36 -7.68
C ILE A 166 1.23 -7.93 -9.10
N THR A 167 2.32 -8.46 -9.64
CA THR A 167 2.23 -9.36 -10.80
C THR A 167 1.51 -10.61 -10.34
N THR A 168 0.40 -10.93 -10.99
CA THR A 168 -0.49 -12.06 -10.69
C THR A 168 0.28 -13.37 -10.56
N ASP A 169 0.52 -13.79 -9.32
CA ASP A 169 0.61 -15.21 -8.92
C ASP A 169 0.45 -15.29 -7.40
N ASP A 170 -0.79 -15.34 -6.93
CA ASP A 170 -1.14 -15.72 -5.54
C ASP A 170 -2.64 -16.01 -5.49
N HIS A 171 -3.07 -16.97 -6.33
CA HIS A 171 -4.40 -17.57 -6.30
C HIS A 171 -4.38 -18.86 -5.47
N ASP A 172 -3.88 -18.80 -4.24
CA ASP A 172 -4.09 -19.87 -3.27
C ASP A 172 -5.44 -19.69 -2.57
N ASP A 173 -6.51 -19.99 -3.30
CA ASP A 173 -7.82 -20.39 -2.79
C ASP A 173 -8.59 -21.14 -3.91
N ALA A 174 -8.04 -22.25 -4.42
CA ALA A 174 -8.78 -23.33 -5.08
C ALA A 174 -7.90 -24.60 -5.21
N HIS A 175 -8.52 -25.77 -5.01
CA HIS A 175 -7.96 -27.13 -5.01
C HIS A 175 -6.99 -27.46 -6.16
N ASP A 176 -5.91 -28.23 -5.89
CA ASP A 176 -5.70 -29.57 -6.46
C ASP A 176 -4.40 -30.28 -6.01
N GLU A 177 -4.42 -31.60 -6.22
CA GLU A 177 -3.53 -32.65 -5.72
C GLU A 177 -2.16 -32.77 -6.45
N VAL A 178 -1.12 -33.05 -5.65
CA VAL A 178 -0.07 -34.09 -5.82
C VAL A 178 0.94 -34.07 -7.03
N PHE A 179 2.22 -34.16 -6.60
CA PHE A 179 3.46 -34.74 -7.16
C PHE A 179 4.48 -33.96 -8.04
N ASP A 180 5.68 -33.89 -7.44
CA ASP A 180 7.05 -34.13 -7.94
C ASP A 180 7.95 -33.02 -8.52
N ASN A 181 9.02 -32.78 -7.73
CA ASN A 181 10.44 -32.58 -8.03
C ASN A 181 10.87 -31.90 -9.34
N ILE A 182 11.73 -30.88 -9.22
CA ILE A 182 13.11 -30.83 -9.77
C ILE A 182 13.87 -29.62 -9.21
N THR A 183 15.17 -29.82 -9.06
CA THR A 183 16.22 -29.03 -8.42
C THR A 183 16.90 -28.01 -9.36
N GLU A 184 17.61 -27.05 -8.75
CA GLU A 184 18.74 -26.21 -9.22
C GLU A 184 18.44 -24.84 -9.87
N THR A 185 18.77 -23.71 -9.24
CA THR A 185 20.08 -23.03 -9.01
C THR A 185 20.48 -22.10 -10.17
N SER A 186 20.40 -20.77 -9.97
CA SER A 186 21.55 -19.87 -10.17
C SER A 186 21.31 -18.44 -9.68
N THR A 187 22.27 -18.03 -8.87
CA THR A 187 22.73 -16.72 -8.41
C THR A 187 22.51 -15.49 -9.32
N ALA A 188 21.97 -14.41 -8.74
CA ALA A 188 22.29 -13.03 -9.11
C ALA A 188 22.46 -12.17 -7.85
N ALA A 189 23.69 -11.73 -7.60
CA ALA A 189 24.08 -10.91 -6.45
C ALA A 189 23.58 -9.47 -6.64
N THR A 190 22.78 -8.96 -5.69
CA THR A 190 22.45 -7.54 -5.59
C THR A 190 23.03 -6.98 -4.29
N THR A 191 23.89 -5.99 -4.43
CA THR A 191 24.60 -5.23 -3.39
C THR A 191 23.61 -4.58 -2.41
N LYS A 192 23.48 -5.17 -1.21
CA LYS A 192 22.74 -4.55 -0.10
C LYS A 192 23.64 -3.55 0.62
N ILE A 193 23.28 -2.27 0.54
CA ILE A 193 23.82 -1.21 1.39
C ILE A 193 23.26 -1.43 2.80
N THR A 194 24.09 -1.86 3.75
CA THR A 194 23.74 -2.01 5.16
C THR A 194 23.87 -0.67 5.90
N PRO A 195 22.82 -0.16 6.55
CA PRO A 195 22.94 1.04 7.38
C PRO A 195 23.68 0.70 8.68
N ILE A 196 24.66 1.53 9.03
CA ILE A 196 25.45 1.42 10.27
C ILE A 196 24.56 1.82 11.45
N ILE A 197 24.12 0.83 12.24
CA ILE A 197 23.39 1.06 13.49
C ILE A 197 24.41 1.33 14.60
N LYS A 198 24.40 2.55 15.15
CA LYS A 198 25.14 2.88 16.38
C LYS A 198 24.58 2.05 17.54
N ILE A 199 25.43 1.20 18.12
CA ILE A 199 25.12 0.38 19.28
C ILE A 199 25.16 1.27 20.53
N GLY A 200 23.97 1.65 21.00
CA GLY A 200 23.73 2.17 22.35
C GLY A 200 22.71 1.26 23.04
N THR A 201 23.14 0.60 24.11
CA THR A 201 22.35 -0.10 25.14
C THR A 201 21.01 0.61 25.44
N ARG A 202 19.83 0.01 25.60
CA ARG A 202 19.40 -1.34 26.05
C ARG A 202 17.86 -1.46 25.93
N VAL A 203 17.31 -2.22 24.97
CA VAL A 203 15.97 -2.89 25.00
C VAL A 203 16.01 -3.96 23.89
N VAL A 204 15.33 -5.10 24.03
CA VAL A 204 15.32 -6.14 22.99
C VAL A 204 14.40 -5.69 21.82
N GLY A 205 14.92 -4.79 21.00
CA GLY A 205 14.42 -4.41 19.67
C GLY A 205 13.71 -3.07 19.52
N GLY A 206 13.00 -2.61 20.55
CA GLY A 206 12.23 -1.37 20.53
C GLY A 206 13.02 -0.14 20.96
N SER A 207 12.42 1.04 20.78
CA SER A 207 12.93 2.31 21.31
C SER A 207 11.80 3.09 22.00
N ASP A 208 12.17 3.95 22.94
CA ASP A 208 11.25 4.94 23.50
C ASP A 208 10.61 5.76 22.37
N SER A 209 9.28 5.87 22.42
CA SER A 209 8.55 6.76 21.53
C SER A 209 8.75 8.21 21.95
N MET A 210 8.49 9.13 21.03
CA MET A 210 8.28 10.52 21.38
C MET A 210 6.83 10.73 21.82
N ARG A 211 6.63 11.73 22.68
CA ARG A 211 5.30 12.22 23.05
C ARG A 211 4.48 12.51 21.79
N GLY A 212 3.30 11.89 21.69
CA GLY A 212 2.40 12.04 20.54
C GLY A 212 2.84 11.34 19.24
N GLU A 213 3.88 10.50 19.27
CA GLU A 213 4.30 9.70 18.09
C GLU A 213 3.28 8.63 17.71
N VAL A 214 2.47 8.15 18.68
CA VAL A 214 1.42 7.15 18.46
C VAL A 214 0.09 7.62 19.07
N PRO A 215 -0.58 8.63 18.49
CA PRO A 215 -1.74 9.29 19.11
C PRO A 215 -3.02 8.44 19.15
N TRP A 216 -3.04 7.28 18.47
CA TRP A 216 -4.12 6.31 18.50
C TRP A 216 -3.95 5.23 19.57
N GLN A 217 -2.81 5.20 20.27
CA GLN A 217 -2.55 4.24 21.32
C GLN A 217 -3.46 4.50 22.53
N VAL A 218 -4.00 3.42 23.09
CA VAL A 218 -4.80 3.45 24.32
C VAL A 218 -4.20 2.48 25.32
N TYR A 219 -4.21 2.89 26.58
CA TYR A 219 -3.84 2.07 27.73
C TYR A 219 -5.12 1.63 28.46
N LEU A 220 -5.35 0.32 28.56
CA LEU A 220 -6.49 -0.23 29.28
C LEU A 220 -6.10 -0.51 30.72
N VAL A 221 -6.82 0.10 31.65
CA VAL A 221 -6.60 -0.06 33.10
C VAL A 221 -7.81 -0.66 33.78
N ASP A 222 -7.55 -1.47 34.81
CA ASP A 222 -8.57 -2.11 35.65
C ASP A 222 -9.15 -1.12 36.70
N SER A 223 -9.99 -1.63 37.60
CA SER A 223 -10.56 -0.84 38.69
C SER A 223 -9.54 -0.31 39.70
N ASN A 224 -8.35 -0.92 39.77
CA ASN A 224 -7.25 -0.50 40.64
C ASN A 224 -6.30 0.50 39.95
N GLY A 225 -6.57 0.84 38.69
CA GLY A 225 -5.69 1.67 37.88
C GLY A 225 -4.46 0.93 37.34
N LEU A 226 -4.41 -0.40 37.48
CA LEU A 226 -3.34 -1.21 36.92
C LEU A 226 -3.62 -1.48 35.45
N GLY A 227 -2.68 -1.09 34.58
CA GLY A 227 -2.82 -1.39 33.16
C GLY A 227 -2.43 -2.82 32.80
N PHE A 228 -3.22 -3.41 31.92
CA PHE A 228 -3.13 -4.84 31.58
C PHE A 228 -3.04 -5.10 30.08
N CYS A 229 -3.57 -4.22 29.23
CA CYS A 229 -3.55 -4.35 27.78
C CYS A 229 -3.48 -2.98 27.08
N GLY A 230 -3.10 -3.02 25.81
CA GLY A 230 -3.26 -1.91 24.87
C GLY A 230 -4.61 -1.95 24.15
N ALA A 231 -4.94 -0.85 23.49
CA ALA A 231 -6.03 -0.74 22.53
C ALA A 231 -5.70 0.34 21.48
N SER A 232 -6.56 0.47 20.47
CA SER A 232 -6.41 1.46 19.40
C SER A 232 -7.69 2.25 19.18
N ILE A 233 -7.58 3.57 19.00
CA ILE A 233 -8.74 4.45 18.76
C ILE A 233 -9.27 4.28 17.34
N ILE A 234 -10.53 3.85 17.18
CA ILE A 234 -11.20 3.75 15.88
C ILE A 234 -11.89 5.06 15.51
N ASN A 235 -12.64 5.63 16.46
CA ASN A 235 -13.28 6.93 16.35
C ASN A 235 -13.49 7.53 17.75
N GLU A 236 -14.26 8.62 17.85
CA GLU A 236 -14.45 9.35 19.11
C GLU A 236 -15.07 8.49 20.22
N LYS A 237 -15.85 7.46 19.88
CA LYS A 237 -16.61 6.65 20.84
C LYS A 237 -16.15 5.20 20.94
N TRP A 238 -15.33 4.72 20.00
CA TRP A 238 -14.97 3.31 19.89
C TRP A 238 -13.45 3.10 19.87
N VAL A 239 -13.01 2.13 20.67
CA VAL A 239 -11.64 1.61 20.62
C VAL A 239 -11.67 0.11 20.33
N VAL A 240 -10.61 -0.42 19.73
CA VAL A 240 -10.45 -1.84 19.41
C VAL A 240 -9.28 -2.44 20.21
N THR A 241 -9.43 -3.67 20.68
CA THR A 241 -8.40 -4.41 21.42
C THR A 241 -8.53 -5.91 21.15
N ALA A 242 -7.71 -6.73 21.80
CA ALA A 242 -7.83 -8.17 21.78
C ALA A 242 -8.95 -8.63 22.75
N ALA A 243 -9.75 -9.61 22.35
CA ALA A 243 -10.85 -10.11 23.17
C ALA A 243 -10.35 -10.80 24.45
N HIS A 244 -9.19 -11.46 24.38
CA HIS A 244 -8.61 -12.18 25.52
C HIS A 244 -8.16 -11.27 26.67
N CYS A 245 -8.06 -9.96 26.43
CA CYS A 245 -7.79 -8.97 27.45
C CYS A 245 -8.98 -8.75 28.40
N LEU A 246 -10.17 -9.22 28.03
CA LEU A 246 -11.43 -8.83 28.64
C LEU A 246 -12.16 -10.04 29.19
N GLN A 247 -12.81 -9.85 30.33
CA GLN A 247 -13.71 -10.80 30.96
C GLN A 247 -15.09 -10.18 31.17
N PRO A 248 -16.18 -10.99 31.17
CA PRO A 248 -17.51 -10.49 31.46
C PRO A 248 -17.57 -9.83 32.85
N GLY A 249 -18.02 -8.59 32.92
CA GLY A 249 -18.14 -7.83 34.17
C GLY A 249 -16.92 -6.97 34.53
N ASP A 250 -15.88 -6.96 33.70
CA ASP A 250 -14.70 -6.12 33.91
C ASP A 250 -15.07 -4.62 33.94
N ASN A 251 -14.58 -3.93 34.97
CA ASN A 251 -14.63 -2.48 35.04
C ASN A 251 -13.37 -1.90 34.41
N VAL A 252 -13.43 -1.64 33.11
CA VAL A 252 -12.29 -1.18 32.30
C VAL A 252 -12.37 0.31 32.05
N THR A 253 -11.24 1.01 32.20
CA THR A 253 -11.07 2.39 31.76
C THR A 253 -10.05 2.45 30.62
N ALA A 254 -10.42 3.11 29.53
CA ALA A 254 -9.53 3.43 28.43
C ALA A 254 -8.85 4.78 28.70
N VAL A 255 -7.52 4.81 28.64
CA VAL A 255 -6.70 6.03 28.77
C VAL A 255 -6.05 6.30 27.41
N ALA A 256 -6.56 7.32 26.72
CA ALA A 256 -5.98 7.79 25.46
C ALA A 256 -5.01 8.95 25.71
N GLY A 257 -3.99 9.11 24.87
CA GLY A 257 -2.99 10.19 25.03
C GLY A 257 -1.91 9.91 26.09
N GLU A 258 -1.97 8.77 26.76
CA GLU A 258 -0.94 8.32 27.70
C GLU A 258 0.43 8.19 27.01
N TYR A 259 1.50 8.58 27.71
CA TYR A 259 2.87 8.50 27.25
C TYR A 259 3.79 7.88 28.31
N ASN A 260 3.69 8.37 29.55
CA ASN A 260 4.47 7.92 30.70
C ASN A 260 3.53 7.49 31.84
N THR A 261 3.38 6.18 32.03
CA THR A 261 2.42 5.60 32.98
C THR A 261 2.64 5.94 34.46
N ARG A 262 3.70 6.68 34.79
CA ARG A 262 4.01 7.18 36.14
C ARG A 262 3.71 8.65 36.35
N GLU A 263 3.37 9.39 35.30
CA GLU A 263 3.16 10.84 35.33
C GLU A 263 1.81 11.14 34.71
N GLU A 264 1.08 12.12 35.25
CA GLU A 264 -0.07 12.71 34.55
C GLU A 264 0.39 14.05 33.99
N ASP A 265 0.41 14.16 32.68
CA ASP A 265 0.94 15.33 31.97
C ASP A 265 -0.15 16.17 31.29
N ASN A 266 -1.42 15.85 31.57
CA ASN A 266 -2.64 16.49 31.09
C ASN A 266 -2.95 16.25 29.61
N THR A 267 -2.21 15.37 28.93
CA THR A 267 -2.59 14.90 27.60
C THR A 267 -3.58 13.74 27.65
N GLU A 268 -3.70 13.09 28.82
CA GLU A 268 -4.46 11.88 29.04
C GLU A 268 -5.97 12.13 29.09
N GLN A 269 -6.72 11.28 28.39
CA GLN A 269 -8.17 11.26 28.41
C GLN A 269 -8.66 9.91 28.89
N ARG A 270 -9.13 9.88 30.14
CA ARG A 270 -9.75 8.69 30.75
C ARG A 270 -11.22 8.58 30.33
N ARG A 271 -11.65 7.40 29.88
CA ARG A 271 -13.02 7.07 29.46
C ARG A 271 -13.42 5.71 30.00
N LYS A 272 -14.60 5.62 30.62
CA LYS A 272 -15.10 4.33 31.11
C LYS A 272 -15.62 3.53 29.93
N VAL A 273 -15.39 2.22 29.93
CA VAL A 273 -15.96 1.32 28.93
C VAL A 273 -17.38 0.95 29.38
N VAL A 274 -18.39 1.34 28.61
CA VAL A 274 -19.80 1.04 28.91
C VAL A 274 -20.29 -0.22 28.22
N LYS A 275 -19.60 -0.65 27.16
CA LYS A 275 -19.98 -1.83 26.39
C LYS A 275 -18.73 -2.54 25.88
N ILE A 276 -18.67 -3.84 26.16
CA ILE A 276 -17.62 -4.73 25.68
C ILE A 276 -18.26 -5.64 24.63
N LEU A 277 -17.74 -5.62 23.39
CA LEU A 277 -18.23 -6.41 22.27
C LEU A 277 -17.09 -7.26 21.68
N PRO A 278 -16.84 -8.45 22.23
CA PRO A 278 -15.99 -9.44 21.56
C PRO A 278 -16.60 -9.83 20.20
N HIS A 279 -15.76 -10.29 19.27
CA HIS A 279 -16.26 -10.83 18.01
C HIS A 279 -17.28 -11.96 18.28
N PRO A 280 -18.41 -12.06 17.55
CA PRO A 280 -19.47 -13.04 17.86
C PRO A 280 -19.03 -14.50 17.89
N THR A 281 -17.97 -14.84 17.15
CA THR A 281 -17.38 -16.19 17.08
C THR A 281 -16.14 -16.36 17.97
N TYR A 282 -15.84 -15.39 18.83
CA TYR A 282 -14.82 -15.50 19.87
C TYR A 282 -15.31 -16.42 20.99
N ASN A 283 -14.51 -17.41 21.37
CA ASN A 283 -14.80 -18.27 22.50
C ASN A 283 -13.52 -18.67 23.24
N ALA A 284 -13.28 -18.02 24.38
CA ALA A 284 -12.08 -18.24 25.19
C ALA A 284 -11.95 -19.67 25.74
N MET A 285 -13.07 -20.40 25.90
CA MET A 285 -13.06 -21.78 26.39
C MET A 285 -12.61 -22.79 25.33
N ILE A 286 -12.88 -22.50 24.06
CA ILE A 286 -12.49 -23.38 22.93
C ILE A 286 -11.10 -23.01 22.43
N ASN A 287 -10.90 -21.74 22.10
CA ASN A 287 -9.61 -21.23 21.65
C ASN A 287 -9.53 -19.73 21.95
N LYS A 288 -8.71 -19.40 22.97
CA LYS A 288 -8.48 -18.03 23.46
C LYS A 288 -7.98 -17.05 22.40
N HIS A 289 -7.42 -17.53 21.30
CA HIS A 289 -6.83 -16.70 20.26
C HIS A 289 -7.64 -16.67 18.96
N HIS A 290 -8.65 -17.53 18.81
CA HIS A 290 -9.50 -17.52 17.61
C HIS A 290 -10.48 -16.35 17.62
N ASN A 291 -10.41 -15.49 16.60
CA ASN A 291 -11.19 -14.24 16.52
C ASN A 291 -10.95 -13.34 17.73
N ASP A 292 -9.69 -13.26 18.15
CA ASP A 292 -9.26 -12.50 19.30
C ASP A 292 -9.24 -10.99 19.00
N ILE A 293 -10.44 -10.42 18.96
CA ILE A 293 -10.72 -9.01 18.72
C ILE A 293 -12.00 -8.61 19.44
N ALA A 294 -11.99 -7.44 20.07
CA ALA A 294 -13.15 -6.84 20.72
C ALA A 294 -13.22 -5.33 20.44
N LEU A 295 -14.45 -4.82 20.37
CA LEU A 295 -14.77 -3.39 20.29
C LEU A 295 -15.30 -2.91 21.64
N LEU A 296 -14.79 -1.78 22.10
CA LEU A 296 -15.19 -1.18 23.37
C LEU A 296 -15.87 0.17 23.10
N GLU A 297 -17.10 0.34 23.58
CA GLU A 297 -17.81 1.60 23.53
C GLU A 297 -17.48 2.44 24.77
N LEU A 298 -17.09 3.69 24.54
CA LEU A 298 -16.75 4.64 25.59
C LEU A 298 -17.99 5.36 26.13
N ASP A 299 -17.99 5.68 27.42
CA ASP A 299 -19.06 6.40 28.12
C ASP A 299 -19.34 7.77 27.52
N ARG A 300 -18.28 8.47 27.12
CA ARG A 300 -18.31 9.79 26.48
C ARG A 300 -17.27 9.87 25.37
N PRO A 301 -17.47 10.71 24.33
CA PRO A 301 -16.53 10.81 23.23
C PRO A 301 -15.14 11.33 23.68
N LEU A 302 -14.12 10.91 22.96
CA LEU A 302 -12.76 11.45 23.03
C LEU A 302 -12.71 12.81 22.32
N SER A 303 -11.98 13.75 22.90
CA SER A 303 -11.74 15.04 22.27
C SER A 303 -10.45 14.94 21.46
N PHE A 304 -10.55 14.87 20.13
CA PHE A 304 -9.33 14.75 19.32
C PHE A 304 -8.45 15.98 19.40
N ASN A 305 -7.15 15.73 19.55
CA ASN A 305 -6.09 16.72 19.65
C ASN A 305 -4.77 16.12 19.12
N SER A 306 -3.66 16.83 19.27
CA SER A 306 -2.36 16.40 18.75
C SER A 306 -1.80 15.10 19.36
N TYR A 307 -2.32 14.66 20.51
CA TYR A 307 -1.91 13.46 21.24
C TYR A 307 -3.00 12.37 21.24
N VAL A 308 -4.23 12.69 20.81
CA VAL A 308 -5.37 11.78 20.75
C VAL A 308 -6.02 11.89 19.37
N THR A 309 -5.78 10.92 18.49
CA THR A 309 -6.26 10.90 17.10
C THR A 309 -6.54 9.46 16.69
N PRO A 310 -7.59 9.15 15.89
CA PRO A 310 -7.92 7.77 15.53
C PRO A 310 -6.91 7.17 14.53
N ILE A 311 -6.78 5.85 14.49
CA ILE A 311 -6.05 5.12 13.45
C ILE A 311 -6.96 4.87 12.24
N CYS A 312 -6.42 4.91 11.01
CA CYS A 312 -7.24 4.62 9.83
C CYS A 312 -7.55 3.12 9.70
N ILE A 313 -8.79 2.82 9.30
CA ILE A 313 -9.22 1.48 8.89
C ILE A 313 -9.34 1.44 7.36
N GLY A 314 -8.51 0.62 6.73
CA GLY A 314 -8.50 0.44 5.28
C GLY A 314 -9.61 -0.48 4.76
N SER A 315 -9.69 -0.66 3.44
CA SER A 315 -10.46 -1.77 2.85
C SER A 315 -9.74 -3.10 3.11
N ARG A 316 -10.46 -4.21 3.01
CA ARG A 316 -9.90 -5.56 3.21
C ARG A 316 -8.70 -5.80 2.30
N GLU A 317 -8.82 -5.45 1.02
CA GLU A 317 -7.81 -5.67 -0.02
C GLU A 317 -6.60 -4.78 0.23
N PHE A 318 -6.82 -3.50 0.52
CA PHE A 318 -5.76 -2.53 0.80
C PHE A 318 -4.99 -2.86 2.07
N THR A 319 -5.69 -3.15 3.17
CA THR A 319 -5.07 -3.57 4.44
C THR A 319 -4.26 -4.84 4.26
N ASN A 320 -4.71 -5.77 3.42
CA ASN A 320 -3.95 -6.99 3.11
C ASN A 320 -2.68 -6.70 2.32
N ALA A 321 -2.75 -5.83 1.31
CA ALA A 321 -1.58 -5.41 0.53
C ALA A 321 -0.55 -4.68 1.41
N LEU A 322 -1.00 -3.76 2.27
CA LEU A 322 -0.14 -3.08 3.25
C LEU A 322 0.57 -4.06 4.19
N LEU A 323 -0.16 -5.08 4.66
CA LEU A 323 0.42 -6.07 5.55
C LEU A 323 1.55 -6.87 4.87
N LYS A 324 1.37 -7.29 3.62
CA LYS A 324 2.36 -8.11 2.90
C LYS A 324 3.60 -7.31 2.46
N HIS A 325 3.43 -6.06 2.06
CA HIS A 325 4.49 -5.27 1.41
C HIS A 325 5.10 -4.18 2.30
N GLY A 326 4.43 -3.79 3.38
CA GLY A 326 4.90 -2.74 4.28
C GLY A 326 5.65 -3.28 5.49
N THR A 327 6.53 -2.45 6.06
CA THR A 327 7.05 -2.70 7.40
C THR A 327 6.04 -2.21 8.43
N GLY A 328 5.66 -3.07 9.38
CA GLY A 328 4.77 -2.72 10.47
C GLY A 328 5.50 -2.06 11.63
N THR A 329 4.74 -1.30 12.42
CA THR A 329 5.17 -0.74 13.71
C THR A 329 4.17 -1.15 14.77
N VAL A 330 4.69 -1.73 15.85
CA VAL A 330 3.94 -2.05 17.06
C VAL A 330 4.30 -1.08 18.15
N SER A 331 3.34 -0.79 19.02
CA SER A 331 3.53 0.10 20.17
C SER A 331 2.82 -0.43 21.41
N GLY A 332 3.39 -0.13 22.58
CA GLY A 332 2.81 -0.51 23.86
C GLY A 332 3.73 -0.27 25.05
N TRP A 333 3.22 -0.59 26.24
CA TRP A 333 3.93 -0.52 27.52
C TRP A 333 4.27 -1.92 28.05
N GLY A 334 4.31 -2.92 27.17
CA GLY A 334 4.68 -4.27 27.51
C GLY A 334 6.11 -4.38 28.05
N ARG A 335 6.46 -5.59 28.45
CA ARG A 335 7.76 -5.88 29.04
C ARG A 335 8.87 -5.69 28.01
N THR A 336 9.89 -4.92 28.37
CA THR A 336 11.06 -4.64 27.51
C THR A 336 12.07 -5.78 27.44
N LEU A 337 11.92 -6.77 28.33
CA LEU A 337 12.67 -8.03 28.33
C LEU A 337 11.72 -9.18 28.70
N PHE A 338 12.03 -10.39 28.24
CA PHE A 338 11.32 -11.59 28.68
C PHE A 338 11.37 -11.69 30.21
N ARG A 339 10.19 -11.75 30.86
CA ARG A 339 10.01 -11.69 32.34
C ARG A 339 10.54 -10.42 33.01
N GLY A 340 10.81 -9.36 32.25
CA GLY A 340 11.19 -8.04 32.75
C GLY A 340 10.02 -7.23 33.29
N GLN A 341 10.32 -6.01 33.75
CA GLN A 341 9.31 -5.03 34.14
C GLN A 341 8.62 -4.42 32.90
N PRO A 342 7.33 -4.05 32.99
CA PRO A 342 6.66 -3.23 31.98
C PRO A 342 7.39 -1.91 31.74
N ALA A 343 7.33 -1.39 30.51
CA ALA A 343 7.87 -0.08 30.20
C ALA A 343 7.02 1.03 30.85
N THR A 344 7.67 2.08 31.35
CA THR A 344 6.97 3.27 31.83
C THR A 344 6.65 4.21 30.68
N ILE A 345 7.61 4.40 29.79
CA ILE A 345 7.50 5.19 28.56
C ILE A 345 7.01 4.28 27.44
N LEU A 346 6.06 4.77 26.65
CA LEU A 346 5.52 4.07 25.48
C LEU A 346 6.66 3.65 24.55
N GLN A 347 6.73 2.36 24.24
CA GLN A 347 7.72 1.78 23.33
C GLN A 347 7.16 1.69 21.91
N ILE A 348 8.04 1.80 20.92
CA ILE A 348 7.76 1.48 19.52
C ILE A 348 8.76 0.46 19.00
N LEU A 349 8.29 -0.45 18.16
CA LEU A 349 9.11 -1.46 17.51
C LEU A 349 8.66 -1.65 16.07
N LYS A 350 9.60 -1.58 15.13
CA LYS A 350 9.36 -1.94 13.73
C LYS A 350 9.56 -3.43 13.53
N VAL A 351 8.60 -4.08 12.89
CA VAL A 351 8.63 -5.52 12.63
C VAL A 351 8.14 -5.81 11.21
N PRO A 352 8.83 -6.66 10.45
CA PRO A 352 8.37 -7.09 9.14
C PRO A 352 7.32 -8.20 9.28
N PHE A 353 6.42 -8.25 8.30
CA PHE A 353 5.53 -9.40 8.10
C PHE A 353 6.34 -10.66 7.79
N VAL A 354 5.88 -11.80 8.30
CA VAL A 354 6.48 -13.12 8.07
C VAL A 354 5.52 -13.95 7.24
N ASP A 355 6.04 -14.58 6.18
CA ASP A 355 5.25 -15.44 5.31
C ASP A 355 4.64 -16.62 6.07
N ARG A 356 3.48 -17.08 5.58
CA ARG A 356 2.68 -18.09 6.29
C ARG A 356 3.43 -19.42 6.47
N PRO A 357 4.12 -19.99 5.47
CA PRO A 357 4.94 -21.20 5.65
C PRO A 357 5.99 -21.06 6.77
N THR A 358 6.73 -19.95 6.81
CA THR A 358 7.73 -19.69 7.85
C THR A 358 7.08 -19.54 9.23
N CYS A 359 5.97 -18.80 9.31
CA CYS A 359 5.17 -18.62 10.52
C CYS A 359 4.67 -19.97 11.08
N LEU A 360 4.12 -20.84 10.24
CA LEU A 360 3.63 -22.16 10.66
C LEU A 360 4.75 -23.09 11.14
N LYS A 361 5.92 -23.06 10.49
CA LYS A 361 7.08 -23.84 10.91
C LYS A 361 7.68 -23.37 12.23
N SER A 362 7.41 -22.12 12.63
CA SER A 362 8.00 -21.52 13.82
C SER A 362 7.37 -22.00 15.14
N THR A 363 6.16 -22.58 15.13
CA THR A 363 5.41 -22.94 16.35
C THR A 363 4.72 -24.30 16.19
N SER A 364 4.53 -25.00 17.32
CA SER A 364 3.68 -26.20 17.37
C SER A 364 2.19 -25.86 17.48
N THR A 365 1.84 -24.60 17.74
CA THR A 365 0.47 -24.14 17.87
C THR A 365 -0.11 -23.79 16.50
N THR A 366 -1.37 -24.18 16.25
CA THR A 366 -2.02 -23.93 14.96
C THR A 366 -2.27 -22.44 14.72
N ILE A 367 -1.66 -21.88 13.67
CA ILE A 367 -1.92 -20.51 13.21
C ILE A 367 -3.06 -20.48 12.19
N LEU A 368 -4.17 -19.87 12.58
CA LEU A 368 -5.37 -19.75 11.76
C LEU A 368 -5.23 -18.64 10.70
N HIS A 369 -6.09 -18.66 9.67
CA HIS A 369 -6.04 -17.74 8.52
C HIS A 369 -6.40 -16.28 8.85
N ASN A 370 -7.04 -16.07 10.01
CA ASN A 370 -7.33 -14.77 10.61
C ASN A 370 -6.19 -14.24 11.50
N MET A 371 -5.05 -14.93 11.53
CA MET A 371 -3.83 -14.52 12.23
C MET A 371 -2.70 -14.31 11.23
N PHE A 372 -1.64 -13.62 11.67
CA PHE A 372 -0.36 -13.56 10.97
C PHE A 372 0.80 -13.43 11.96
N CYS A 373 2.01 -13.78 11.50
CA CYS A 373 3.24 -13.57 12.25
C CYS A 373 3.96 -12.30 11.76
N ALA A 374 4.62 -11.61 12.68
CA ALA A 374 5.58 -10.56 12.36
C ALA A 374 6.76 -10.58 13.33
N GLY A 375 7.95 -10.26 12.84
CA GLY A 375 9.18 -10.26 13.62
C GLY A 375 10.40 -10.63 12.82
N TYR A 376 11.56 -10.68 13.48
CA TYR A 376 12.84 -10.99 12.86
C TYR A 376 13.24 -12.44 13.16
N SER A 377 13.70 -13.17 12.14
CA SER A 377 14.09 -14.59 12.28
C SER A 377 15.27 -14.79 13.25
N ALA A 378 16.18 -13.82 13.33
CA ALA A 378 17.29 -13.80 14.28
C ALA A 378 16.83 -13.64 15.75
N GLY A 379 15.56 -13.34 15.99
CA GLY A 379 15.06 -12.94 17.29
C GLY A 379 15.58 -11.57 17.69
N GLY A 380 15.67 -11.31 18.99
CA GLY A 380 16.22 -10.07 19.53
C GLY A 380 15.31 -8.84 19.38
N SER A 381 14.12 -8.97 18.79
CA SER A 381 13.12 -7.90 18.67
C SER A 381 11.73 -8.51 18.49
N ASP A 382 10.82 -8.29 19.45
CA ASP A 382 9.47 -8.83 19.44
C ASP A 382 8.55 -8.07 20.41
N THR A 383 7.24 -8.21 20.23
CA THR A 383 6.24 -7.83 21.24
C THR A 383 6.31 -8.73 22.45
N CYS A 384 5.98 -8.21 23.63
CA CYS A 384 6.00 -9.00 24.86
C CYS A 384 4.74 -8.81 25.71
N GLY A 385 4.66 -9.54 26.82
CA GLY A 385 3.53 -9.46 27.74
C GLY A 385 3.26 -8.01 28.17
N GLY A 386 2.01 -7.57 28.04
CA GLY A 386 1.57 -6.20 28.29
C GLY A 386 1.33 -5.36 27.02
N ASP A 387 1.78 -5.83 25.85
CA ASP A 387 1.44 -5.22 24.54
C ASP A 387 0.15 -5.79 23.93
N SER A 388 -0.44 -6.81 24.56
CA SER A 388 -1.67 -7.47 24.12
C SER A 388 -2.80 -6.46 23.87
N GLY A 389 -3.49 -6.60 22.75
CA GLY A 389 -4.53 -5.67 22.31
C GLY A 389 -4.01 -4.36 21.69
N GLY A 390 -2.71 -4.10 21.78
CA GLY A 390 -2.07 -2.96 21.14
C GLY A 390 -2.09 -3.02 19.60
N PRO A 391 -1.86 -1.88 18.94
CA PRO A 391 -1.89 -1.79 17.50
C PRO A 391 -0.64 -2.41 16.85
N TYR A 392 -0.85 -3.14 15.76
CA TYR A 392 0.14 -3.29 14.70
C TYR A 392 -0.30 -2.39 13.53
N THR A 393 0.50 -1.37 13.24
CA THR A 393 0.19 -0.35 12.23
C THR A 393 1.17 -0.38 11.07
N THR A 394 0.68 -0.05 9.87
CA THR A 394 1.51 0.12 8.68
C THR A 394 1.33 1.54 8.16
N GLU A 395 2.43 2.27 8.01
CA GLU A 395 2.45 3.58 7.36
C GLU A 395 2.56 3.44 5.86
N ILE A 396 1.91 4.32 5.11
CA ILE A 396 2.07 4.44 3.66
C ILE A 396 1.84 5.90 3.27
N GLU A 397 2.82 6.51 2.59
CA GLU A 397 2.75 7.89 2.10
C GLU A 397 2.29 8.94 3.15
N GLY A 398 2.73 8.78 4.39
CA GLY A 398 2.45 9.66 5.52
C GLY A 398 1.16 9.35 6.29
N THR A 399 0.45 8.28 5.95
CA THR A 399 -0.81 7.88 6.61
C THR A 399 -0.70 6.48 7.21
N TRP A 400 -1.09 6.36 8.48
CA TRP A 400 -1.01 5.13 9.25
C TRP A 400 -2.33 4.37 9.24
N PHE A 401 -2.27 3.06 9.00
CA PHE A 401 -3.43 2.17 8.99
C PHE A 401 -3.25 1.04 10.00
N LEU A 402 -4.35 0.64 10.64
CA LEU A 402 -4.37 -0.53 11.51
C LEU A 402 -4.40 -1.79 10.64
N THR A 403 -3.37 -2.61 10.72
CA THR A 403 -3.22 -3.83 9.92
C THR A 403 -3.25 -5.10 10.78
N GLY A 404 -2.93 -4.98 12.07
CA GLY A 404 -3.06 -6.06 13.04
C GLY A 404 -3.34 -5.59 14.46
N ILE A 405 -3.65 -6.55 15.34
CA ILE A 405 -3.81 -6.36 16.79
C ILE A 405 -2.94 -7.39 17.49
N THR A 406 -2.10 -6.97 18.43
CA THR A 406 -1.22 -7.87 19.20
C THR A 406 -2.06 -8.88 19.98
N SER A 407 -1.82 -10.18 19.77
CA SER A 407 -2.62 -11.25 20.38
C SER A 407 -1.79 -12.09 21.34
N TRP A 408 -0.81 -12.85 20.84
CA TRP A 408 0.00 -13.74 21.67
C TRP A 408 1.37 -14.04 21.06
N GLY A 409 2.22 -14.70 21.83
CA GLY A 409 3.52 -15.22 21.40
C GLY A 409 4.02 -16.24 22.43
N GLU A 410 4.89 -17.17 22.01
CA GLU A 410 5.41 -18.20 22.92
C GLU A 410 6.45 -17.63 23.89
N GLU A 411 7.45 -16.94 23.35
CA GLU A 411 8.54 -16.31 24.09
C GLU A 411 8.98 -15.05 23.35
N CYS A 412 9.05 -13.93 24.06
CA CYS A 412 9.40 -12.64 23.47
C CYS A 412 10.83 -12.67 22.93
N ALA A 413 10.99 -12.37 21.64
CA ALA A 413 12.27 -12.13 20.97
C ALA A 413 13.22 -13.34 20.94
N LYS A 414 12.66 -14.54 21.04
CA LYS A 414 13.43 -15.78 20.85
C LYS A 414 13.80 -15.96 19.37
N PRO A 415 15.06 -16.32 19.05
CA PRO A 415 15.44 -16.69 17.68
C PRO A 415 14.52 -17.77 17.12
N GLY A 416 14.05 -17.59 15.89
CA GLY A 416 13.14 -18.51 15.22
C GLY A 416 11.69 -18.48 15.71
N LYS A 417 11.31 -17.54 16.57
CA LYS A 417 9.91 -17.29 16.98
C LYS A 417 9.47 -15.89 16.55
N TYR A 418 8.16 -15.71 16.44
CA TYR A 418 7.54 -14.48 15.99
C TYR A 418 6.33 -14.14 16.86
N GLY A 419 6.00 -12.85 16.96
CA GLY A 419 4.76 -12.38 17.53
C GLY A 419 3.58 -12.75 16.61
N VAL A 420 2.45 -13.12 17.21
CA VAL A 420 1.22 -13.49 16.50
C VAL A 420 0.16 -12.42 16.72
N TYR A 421 -0.42 -11.98 15.61
CA TYR A 421 -1.34 -10.86 15.56
C TYR A 421 -2.66 -11.26 14.91
N THR A 422 -3.76 -10.70 15.40
CA THR A 422 -5.07 -10.80 14.73
C THR A 422 -5.05 -9.97 13.46
N ARG A 423 -5.41 -10.57 12.32
CA ARG A 423 -5.38 -9.94 10.99
C ARG A 423 -6.61 -9.07 10.75
N VAL A 424 -6.45 -7.75 10.90
CA VAL A 424 -7.57 -6.78 10.84
C VAL A 424 -8.32 -6.80 9.51
N SER A 425 -7.66 -7.14 8.39
CA SER A 425 -8.30 -7.23 7.07
C SER A 425 -9.49 -8.20 7.03
N LYS A 426 -9.54 -9.21 7.91
CA LYS A 426 -10.65 -10.15 8.04
C LYS A 426 -11.85 -9.58 8.80
N TYR A 427 -11.68 -8.47 9.53
CA TYR A 427 -12.68 -7.88 10.43
C TYR A 427 -13.14 -6.48 10.02
N VAL A 428 -12.58 -5.90 8.94
CA VAL A 428 -12.90 -4.53 8.47
C VAL A 428 -14.41 -4.29 8.39
N LYS A 429 -15.16 -5.22 7.79
CA LYS A 429 -16.62 -5.10 7.64
C LYS A 429 -17.32 -4.99 8.99
N TRP A 430 -17.01 -5.92 9.90
CA TRP A 430 -17.57 -5.94 11.25
C TRP A 430 -17.22 -4.68 12.04
N ILE A 431 -15.97 -4.22 11.98
CA ILE A 431 -15.52 -2.99 12.63
C ILE A 431 -16.34 -1.79 12.11
N LYS A 432 -16.45 -1.63 10.78
CA LYS A 432 -17.18 -0.51 10.18
C LYS A 432 -18.67 -0.52 10.52
N GLU A 433 -19.32 -1.67 10.47
CA GLU A 433 -20.75 -1.82 10.76
C GLU A 433 -21.08 -1.45 12.21
N ILE A 434 -20.30 -1.94 13.17
CA ILE A 434 -20.55 -1.67 14.60
C ILE A 434 -20.20 -0.23 14.97
N THR A 435 -19.06 0.27 14.49
CA THR A 435 -18.55 1.60 14.85
C THR A 435 -19.16 2.72 14.01
N ARG A 436 -19.96 2.39 12.99
CA ARG A 436 -20.54 3.31 12.00
C ARG A 436 -19.48 4.16 11.28
N LEU A 437 -18.33 3.55 11.02
CA LEU A 437 -17.23 4.19 10.30
C LEU A 437 -17.51 4.11 8.80
N THR A 438 -17.81 5.27 8.19
CA THR A 438 -18.08 5.41 6.74
C THR A 438 -16.80 5.43 5.94
#